data_AF-A0A834GI84-F1
#
_entry.id   AF-A0A834GI84-F1
#
_cell.length_a   1.000
_cell.length_b   1.000
_cell.length_c   1.000
_cell.angle_alpha   90.00
_cell.angle_beta   90.00
_cell.angle_gamma   90.00
#
_symmetry.space_group_name_H-M   'P 1'
#
loop_
_entity.id
_entity.type
_entity.pdbx_description
1 polymer ?
#
loop_
_entity_poly.entity_id
_entity_poly.type
_entity_poly.pdbx_seq_one_letter_code
_entity_poly.pdbx_strand_id
1 'polypeptide(L)'
;MGDKGKKLKVEAEEENAELIDGDLVVSIEKLQEIQDELEKINEEATDKVFEVEKKYNDKRKLVYDKRNDIIKSIPDFWLIAVSDTSLPFLSHPALCDLLTEEDQKIFKYLSSLEVEDFKDEKSGYAITFNFNPNPYFEDIKLTKSYTFLDEGTTKIAATTIKWKEGMGVCNGDAHEKTGSKRPHRGER
;
A
#
# COMPACT_ATOMS: atom_id res chain seq x y z
N MET A 1 51.29 -60.02 -27.45
CA MET A 1 50.23 -59.48 -26.58
C MET A 1 50.80 -58.20 -25.96
N GLY A 2 50.44 -56.98 -26.34
CA GLY A 2 49.10 -56.46 -26.58
C GLY A 2 48.70 -55.68 -25.33
N ASP A 3 49.19 -54.45 -25.17
CA ASP A 3 48.72 -53.55 -24.12
C ASP A 3 48.61 -52.12 -24.65
N LYS A 4 47.36 -51.65 -24.70
CA LYS A 4 46.91 -50.34 -25.18
C LYS A 4 46.92 -49.41 -23.98
N GLY A 5 47.80 -48.42 -23.97
CA GLY A 5 47.83 -47.49 -22.85
C GLY A 5 48.65 -46.25 -23.11
N LYS A 6 48.24 -45.42 -24.08
CA LYS A 6 48.65 -44.01 -24.13
C LYS A 6 47.75 -43.20 -25.05
N LYS A 7 47.29 -42.06 -24.52
CA LYS A 7 46.46 -41.00 -25.12
C LYS A 7 44.94 -41.22 -25.12
N LEU A 8 44.35 -41.13 -23.94
CA LEU A 8 43.03 -40.50 -23.75
C LEU A 8 43.17 -39.62 -22.50
N LYS A 9 43.82 -38.47 -22.70
CA LYS A 9 43.90 -37.39 -21.73
C LYS A 9 43.40 -36.16 -22.48
N VAL A 10 42.35 -35.53 -21.94
CA VAL A 10 41.87 -34.18 -22.30
C VAL A 10 41.06 -34.06 -23.59
N GLU A 11 39.90 -34.72 -23.74
CA GLU A 11 38.93 -34.34 -24.81
C GLU A 11 37.46 -34.52 -24.39
N ALA A 12 37.13 -34.44 -23.10
CA ALA A 12 35.73 -34.62 -22.65
C ALA A 12 35.18 -33.48 -21.77
N GLU A 13 35.94 -32.42 -21.53
CA GLU A 13 35.50 -31.31 -20.67
C GLU A 13 35.67 -29.90 -21.31
N GLU A 14 36.07 -29.83 -22.58
CA GLU A 14 36.22 -28.56 -23.34
C GLU A 14 35.33 -28.53 -24.60
N GLU A 15 34.05 -28.87 -24.49
CA GLU A 15 33.05 -28.48 -25.50
C GLU A 15 31.81 -27.89 -24.81
N ASN A 16 32.08 -26.95 -23.91
CA ASN A 16 31.06 -26.10 -23.31
C ASN A 16 31.27 -24.66 -23.81
N ALA A 17 31.08 -24.44 -25.13
CA ALA A 17 30.93 -23.11 -25.72
C ALA A 17 30.54 -23.17 -27.20
N GLU A 18 29.39 -22.55 -27.50
CA GLU A 18 29.25 -21.62 -28.64
C GLU A 18 29.15 -22.17 -30.07
N LEU A 19 27.93 -22.54 -30.46
CA LEU A 19 27.31 -22.00 -31.68
C LEU A 19 25.82 -21.80 -31.38
N ILE A 20 25.43 -20.59 -30.93
CA ILE A 20 24.01 -20.23 -30.99
C ILE A 20 23.65 -20.20 -32.47
N ASP A 21 22.76 -21.09 -32.88
CA ASP A 21 22.26 -21.18 -34.25
C ASP A 21 21.77 -19.80 -34.72
N GLY A 22 22.25 -19.32 -35.87
CA GLY A 22 21.92 -17.98 -36.38
C GLY A 22 20.41 -17.80 -36.58
N ASP A 23 19.71 -18.87 -36.96
CA ASP A 23 18.26 -18.89 -37.11
C ASP A 23 17.53 -18.77 -35.76
N LEU A 24 18.13 -19.30 -34.68
CA LEU A 24 17.61 -19.14 -33.32
C LEU A 24 17.75 -17.69 -32.84
N VAL A 25 18.88 -17.03 -33.13
CA VAL A 25 19.09 -15.60 -32.79
C VAL A 25 18.05 -14.73 -33.49
N VAL A 26 17.85 -14.92 -34.80
CA VAL A 26 16.84 -14.16 -35.58
C VAL A 26 15.43 -14.39 -35.05
N SER A 27 15.12 -15.61 -34.59
CA SER A 27 13.81 -15.92 -34.00
C SER A 27 13.61 -15.25 -32.64
N ILE A 28 14.66 -15.13 -31.82
CA ILE A 28 14.63 -14.41 -30.54
C ILE A 28 14.46 -12.91 -30.76
N GLU A 29 15.16 -12.31 -31.73
CA GLU A 29 15.00 -10.89 -32.07
C GLU A 29 13.57 -10.55 -32.47
N LYS A 30 12.96 -11.37 -33.35
CA LYS A 30 11.55 -11.20 -33.73
C LYS A 30 10.59 -11.36 -32.55
N LEU A 31 10.89 -12.27 -31.62
CA LEU A 31 10.10 -12.42 -30.41
C LEU A 31 10.22 -11.18 -29.52
N GLN A 32 11.41 -10.59 -29.40
CA GLN A 32 11.63 -9.36 -28.64
C GLN A 32 10.83 -8.19 -29.25
N GLU A 33 10.83 -8.03 -30.57
CA GLU A 33 10.02 -7.01 -31.26
C GLU A 33 8.53 -7.15 -30.92
N ILE A 34 8.00 -8.38 -30.90
CA ILE A 34 6.61 -8.65 -30.52
C ILE A 34 6.36 -8.33 -29.04
N GLN A 35 7.31 -8.61 -28.15
CA GLN A 35 7.18 -8.27 -26.73
C GLN A 35 7.17 -6.76 -26.51
N ASP A 36 8.00 -6.00 -27.24
CA ASP A 36 8.02 -4.54 -27.19
C ASP A 36 6.69 -3.95 -27.70
N GLU A 37 6.11 -4.54 -28.75
CA GLU A 37 4.76 -4.16 -29.23
C GLU A 37 3.67 -4.45 -28.17
N LEU A 38 3.74 -5.61 -27.50
CA LEU A 38 2.81 -5.96 -26.42
C LEU A 38 2.94 -5.02 -25.23
N GLU A 39 4.16 -4.65 -24.84
CA GLU A 39 4.42 -3.69 -23.75
C GLU A 39 3.79 -2.33 -24.07
N LYS A 40 3.99 -1.83 -25.28
CA LYS A 40 3.38 -0.57 -25.74
C LYS A 40 1.85 -0.60 -25.71
N ILE A 41 1.22 -1.72 -26.10
CA ILE A 41 -0.24 -1.89 -26.00
C ILE A 41 -0.69 -1.88 -24.54
N ASN A 42 0.08 -2.52 -23.65
CA ASN A 42 -0.21 -2.56 -22.23
C ASN A 42 -0.06 -1.18 -21.55
N GLU A 43 0.93 -0.39 -21.95
CA GLU A 43 1.08 1.02 -21.55
C GLU A 43 -0.14 1.84 -21.98
N GLU A 44 -0.58 1.73 -23.23
CA GLU A 44 -1.77 2.45 -23.71
C GLU A 44 -3.05 2.05 -22.95
N ALA A 45 -3.21 0.75 -22.66
CA ALA A 45 -4.33 0.26 -21.86
C ALA A 45 -4.30 0.83 -20.44
N THR A 46 -3.11 0.90 -19.85
CA THR A 46 -2.85 1.46 -18.53
C THR A 46 -3.18 2.95 -18.46
N ASP A 47 -2.77 3.73 -19.46
CA ASP A 47 -3.08 5.16 -19.54
C ASP A 47 -4.58 5.42 -19.62
N LYS A 48 -5.30 4.62 -20.42
CA LYS A 48 -6.76 4.73 -20.53
C LYS A 48 -7.48 4.42 -19.21
N VAL A 49 -7.01 3.42 -18.46
CA VAL A 49 -7.55 3.13 -17.12
C VAL A 49 -7.34 4.34 -16.20
N PHE A 50 -6.13 4.89 -16.20
CA PHE A 50 -5.79 6.07 -15.39
C PHE A 50 -6.67 7.29 -15.72
N GLU A 51 -6.93 7.57 -17.00
CA GLU A 51 -7.81 8.67 -17.40
C GLU A 51 -9.24 8.50 -16.88
N VAL A 52 -9.76 7.26 -16.92
CA VAL A 52 -11.10 6.94 -16.42
C VAL A 52 -11.14 7.12 -14.89
N GLU A 53 -10.16 6.57 -14.18
CA GLU A 53 -10.04 6.67 -12.73
C GLU A 53 -10.02 8.13 -12.27
N LYS A 54 -9.12 8.95 -12.83
CA LYS A 54 -9.02 10.37 -12.55
C LYS A 54 -10.35 11.11 -12.75
N LYS A 55 -11.02 10.85 -13.89
CA LYS A 55 -12.32 11.47 -14.21
C LYS A 55 -13.39 11.13 -13.17
N TYR A 56 -13.42 9.90 -12.67
CA TYR A 56 -14.38 9.51 -11.65
C TYR A 56 -13.95 9.93 -10.25
N ASN A 57 -12.66 10.08 -9.97
CA ASN A 57 -12.16 10.63 -8.72
C ASN A 57 -12.56 12.08 -8.51
N ASP A 58 -12.45 12.93 -9.54
CA ASP A 58 -12.94 14.31 -9.47
C ASP A 58 -14.45 14.38 -9.18
N LYS A 59 -15.23 13.48 -9.80
CA LYS A 59 -16.68 13.38 -9.54
C LYS A 59 -16.99 12.87 -8.14
N ARG A 60 -16.26 11.86 -7.65
CA ARG A 60 -16.39 11.31 -6.29
C ARG A 60 -16.07 12.37 -5.26
N LYS A 61 -15.01 13.16 -5.46
CA LYS A 61 -14.61 14.25 -4.56
C LYS A 61 -15.75 15.26 -4.35
N LEU A 62 -16.41 15.71 -5.41
CA LEU A 62 -17.56 16.62 -5.29
C LEU A 62 -18.71 16.02 -4.45
N VAL A 63 -18.95 14.71 -4.55
CA VAL A 63 -19.97 14.03 -3.75
C VAL A 63 -19.52 13.85 -2.31
N TYR A 64 -18.25 13.53 -2.08
CA TYR A 64 -17.67 13.42 -0.74
C TYR A 64 -17.68 14.74 0.00
N ASP A 65 -17.41 15.87 -0.65
CA ASP A 65 -17.47 17.20 -0.05
C ASP A 65 -18.90 17.52 0.43
N LYS A 66 -19.90 17.28 -0.44
CA LYS A 66 -21.33 17.42 -0.07
C LYS A 66 -21.72 16.53 1.10
N ARG A 67 -21.25 15.27 1.11
CA ARG A 67 -21.47 14.34 2.22
C ARG A 67 -20.83 14.87 3.50
N ASN A 68 -19.59 15.38 3.42
CA ASN A 68 -18.85 15.89 4.56
C ASN A 68 -19.58 17.09 5.21
N ASP A 69 -20.16 17.97 4.40
CA ASP A 69 -20.95 19.10 4.90
C ASP A 69 -22.22 18.67 5.65
N ILE A 70 -22.89 17.60 5.19
CA ILE A 70 -24.02 17.01 5.91
C ILE A 70 -23.54 16.37 7.23
N ILE A 71 -22.45 15.60 7.18
CA ILE A 71 -21.89 14.91 8.35
C ILE A 71 -21.54 15.90 9.48
N LYS A 72 -21.00 17.08 9.15
CA LYS A 72 -20.70 18.14 10.14
C LYS A 72 -21.92 18.57 10.97
N SER A 73 -23.14 18.39 10.45
CA SER A 73 -24.37 18.71 11.17
C SER A 73 -24.88 17.59 12.09
N ILE A 74 -24.27 16.39 12.03
CA ILE A 74 -24.62 15.23 12.83
C ILE A 74 -23.63 15.12 14.01
N PRO A 75 -24.07 15.36 15.26
CA PRO A 75 -23.21 15.22 16.43
C PRO A 75 -22.62 13.82 16.55
N ASP A 76 -21.36 13.74 16.95
CA ASP A 76 -20.63 12.49 17.23
C ASP A 76 -20.61 11.46 16.09
N PHE A 77 -20.93 11.87 14.84
CA PHE A 77 -21.07 10.96 13.71
C PHE A 77 -19.89 10.01 13.54
N TRP A 78 -18.67 10.54 13.54
CA TRP A 78 -17.49 9.72 13.29
C TRP A 78 -17.18 8.77 14.43
N LEU A 79 -17.40 9.19 15.69
CA LEU A 79 -17.30 8.30 16.84
C LEU A 79 -18.30 7.13 16.70
N ILE A 80 -19.56 7.45 16.44
CA ILE A 80 -20.61 6.44 16.23
C ILE A 80 -20.22 5.49 15.09
N ALA A 81 -19.73 6.02 13.97
CA ALA A 81 -19.33 5.24 12.81
C ALA A 81 -18.15 4.28 13.07
N VAL A 82 -17.28 4.58 14.04
CA VAL A 82 -16.12 3.72 14.34
C VAL A 82 -16.30 2.83 15.56
N SER A 83 -17.13 3.20 16.53
CA SER A 83 -17.23 2.48 17.82
C SER A 83 -18.62 1.96 18.17
N ASP A 84 -19.70 2.48 17.58
CA ASP A 84 -21.05 2.16 18.04
C ASP A 84 -21.68 0.97 17.28
N THR A 85 -21.46 -0.22 17.83
CA THR A 85 -22.03 -1.48 17.33
C THR A 85 -23.56 -1.54 17.38
N SER A 86 -24.22 -0.59 18.06
CA SER A 86 -25.69 -0.51 18.13
C SER A 86 -26.33 0.07 16.86
N LEU A 87 -25.53 0.73 16.00
CA LEU A 87 -25.97 1.23 14.70
C LEU A 87 -25.23 0.47 13.57
N PRO A 88 -25.67 -0.77 13.24
CA PRO A 88 -24.95 -1.69 12.35
C PRO A 88 -24.81 -1.17 10.90
N PHE A 89 -25.65 -0.22 10.50
CA PHE A 89 -25.55 0.45 9.19
C PHE A 89 -24.49 1.55 9.15
N LEU A 90 -23.94 1.94 10.30
CA LEU A 90 -22.94 3.00 10.45
C LEU A 90 -21.60 2.46 10.96
N SER A 91 -21.59 1.38 11.75
CA SER A 91 -20.37 0.82 12.34
C SER A 91 -19.71 -0.27 11.48
N HIS A 92 -18.38 -0.18 11.28
CA HIS A 92 -17.62 -1.25 10.64
C HIS A 92 -17.10 -2.26 11.69
N PRO A 93 -17.46 -3.56 11.61
CA PRO A 93 -17.11 -4.55 12.64
C PRO A 93 -15.61 -4.63 12.95
N ALA A 94 -14.75 -4.57 11.93
CA ALA A 94 -13.30 -4.66 12.14
C ALA A 94 -12.67 -3.42 12.78
N LEU A 95 -13.37 -2.27 12.81
CA LEU A 95 -12.85 -1.03 13.41
C LEU A 95 -13.30 -0.86 14.86
N CYS A 96 -14.44 -1.44 15.24
CA CYS A 96 -15.00 -1.31 16.59
C CYS A 96 -14.04 -1.86 17.65
N ASP A 97 -13.38 -2.98 17.35
CA ASP A 97 -12.46 -3.65 18.28
C ASP A 97 -11.08 -2.97 18.38
N LEU A 98 -10.80 -1.93 17.58
CA LEU A 98 -9.51 -1.25 17.56
C LEU A 98 -9.41 -0.11 18.57
N LEU A 99 -10.55 0.41 19.06
CA LEU A 99 -10.58 1.61 19.89
C LEU A 99 -10.80 1.27 21.36
N THR A 100 -9.91 1.76 22.22
CA THR A 100 -10.09 1.71 23.67
C THR A 100 -11.09 2.78 24.14
N GLU A 101 -11.54 2.69 25.40
CA GLU A 101 -12.40 3.72 26.00
C GLU A 101 -11.73 5.12 26.01
N GLU A 102 -10.41 5.20 26.13
CA GLU A 102 -9.67 6.48 26.04
C GLU A 102 -9.65 7.01 24.61
N ASP A 103 -9.44 6.13 23.61
CA ASP A 103 -9.49 6.53 22.20
C ASP A 103 -10.88 7.08 21.84
N GLN A 104 -11.95 6.46 22.32
CA GLN A 104 -13.31 6.95 22.08
C GLN A 104 -13.51 8.39 22.60
N LYS A 105 -12.88 8.78 23.71
CA LYS A 105 -12.94 10.16 24.21
C LYS A 105 -12.21 11.14 23.29
N ILE A 106 -11.12 10.70 22.67
CA ILE A 106 -10.39 11.48 21.65
C ILE A 106 -11.24 11.61 20.38
N PHE A 107 -11.87 10.52 19.93
CA PHE A 107 -12.71 10.48 18.73
C PHE A 107 -13.97 11.36 18.82
N LYS A 108 -14.41 11.77 20.02
CA LYS A 108 -15.42 12.84 20.17
C LYS A 108 -15.04 14.16 19.52
N TYR A 109 -13.74 14.41 19.37
CA TYR A 109 -13.22 15.63 18.75
C TYR A 109 -12.96 15.45 17.24
N LEU A 110 -13.19 14.26 16.68
CA LEU A 110 -13.01 14.00 15.25
C LEU A 110 -14.12 14.69 14.44
N SER A 111 -13.72 15.64 13.61
CA SER A 111 -14.63 16.48 12.81
C SER A 111 -14.84 15.96 11.39
N SER A 112 -13.78 15.46 10.75
CA SER A 112 -13.85 14.81 9.44
C SER A 112 -12.79 13.73 9.28
N LEU A 113 -13.11 12.74 8.46
CA LEU A 113 -12.17 11.73 7.96
C LEU A 113 -12.11 11.87 6.43
N GLU A 114 -10.90 12.08 5.93
CA GLU A 114 -10.63 12.26 4.50
C GLU A 114 -9.71 11.14 4.03
N VAL A 115 -10.06 10.55 2.89
CA VAL A 115 -9.20 9.60 2.17
C VAL A 115 -9.00 10.20 0.80
N GLU A 116 -7.75 10.53 0.49
CA GLU A 116 -7.37 11.13 -0.79
C GLU A 116 -6.34 10.24 -1.47
N ASP A 117 -6.65 9.79 -2.68
CA ASP A 117 -5.67 9.18 -3.57
C ASP A 117 -4.70 10.28 -4.05
N PHE A 118 -3.43 9.93 -4.22
CA PHE A 118 -2.47 10.84 -4.82
C PHE A 118 -2.79 11.11 -6.29
N LYS A 119 -2.30 12.24 -6.80
CA LYS A 119 -2.57 12.68 -8.19
C LYS A 119 -2.20 11.63 -9.24
N ASP A 120 -1.24 10.80 -8.90
CA ASP A 120 -1.02 9.52 -9.54
C ASP A 120 -1.53 8.44 -8.59
N GLU A 121 -2.70 7.87 -8.88
CA GLU A 121 -3.39 6.94 -7.98
C GLU A 121 -2.55 5.68 -7.72
N LYS A 122 -1.69 5.33 -8.68
CA LYS A 122 -0.71 4.25 -8.53
C LYS A 122 0.37 4.57 -7.51
N SER A 123 0.61 5.84 -7.25
CA SER A 123 1.61 6.29 -6.28
C SER A 123 1.10 6.21 -4.83
N GLY A 124 -0.19 5.95 -4.59
CA GLY A 124 -0.74 5.66 -3.25
C GLY A 124 -1.79 6.65 -2.74
N TYR A 125 -2.01 6.65 -1.43
CA TYR A 125 -3.11 7.39 -0.80
C TYR A 125 -2.75 7.92 0.60
N ALA A 126 -3.52 8.90 1.06
CA ALA A 126 -3.44 9.44 2.42
C ALA A 126 -4.80 9.35 3.13
N ILE A 127 -4.75 8.97 4.40
CA ILE A 127 -5.88 8.98 5.34
C ILE A 127 -5.61 10.11 6.34
N THR A 128 -6.51 11.09 6.39
CA THR A 128 -6.40 12.27 7.26
C THR A 128 -7.58 12.33 8.22
N PHE A 129 -7.28 12.33 9.51
CA PHE A 129 -8.21 12.57 10.60
C PHE A 129 -8.12 14.03 11.02
N ASN A 130 -9.19 14.80 10.85
CA ASN A 130 -9.24 16.21 11.22
C ASN A 130 -9.95 16.38 12.57
N PHE A 131 -9.28 16.98 13.54
CA PHE A 131 -9.79 17.16 14.91
C PHE A 131 -10.12 18.62 15.20
N ASN A 132 -11.20 18.82 15.95
CA ASN A 132 -11.45 20.07 16.65
C ASN A 132 -10.42 20.24 17.78
N PRO A 133 -10.21 21.48 18.29
CA PRO A 133 -9.38 21.72 19.47
C PRO A 133 -9.79 20.80 20.63
N ASN A 134 -8.81 20.07 21.17
CA ASN A 134 -9.05 19.02 22.16
C ASN A 134 -7.97 19.04 23.27
N PRO A 135 -8.21 18.42 24.43
CA PRO A 135 -7.27 18.45 25.55
C PRO A 135 -6.10 17.45 25.44
N TYR A 136 -6.06 16.60 24.41
CA TYR A 136 -5.12 15.47 24.32
C TYR A 136 -3.84 15.80 23.56
N PHE A 137 -3.95 16.48 22.43
CA PHE A 137 -2.81 16.85 21.58
C PHE A 137 -3.01 18.22 20.92
N GLU A 138 -1.94 18.77 20.36
CA GLU A 138 -1.96 20.08 19.68
C GLU A 138 -2.37 19.99 18.22
N ASP A 139 -2.13 18.86 17.57
CA ASP A 139 -2.41 18.68 16.15
C ASP A 139 -3.91 18.80 15.84
N ILE A 140 -4.24 19.53 14.78
CA ILE A 140 -5.61 19.58 14.25
C ILE A 140 -5.83 18.54 13.13
N LYS A 141 -4.76 17.91 12.66
CA LYS A 141 -4.79 16.89 11.61
C LYS A 141 -3.77 15.79 11.89
N LEU A 142 -4.22 14.54 11.86
CA LEU A 142 -3.36 13.37 11.88
C LEU A 142 -3.46 12.66 10.55
N THR A 143 -2.37 12.66 9.79
CA THR A 143 -2.32 12.05 8.46
C THR A 143 -1.41 10.83 8.46
N LYS A 144 -1.89 9.74 7.84
CA LYS A 144 -1.10 8.57 7.50
C LYS A 144 -1.15 8.37 6.00
N SER A 145 0.01 8.31 5.37
CA SER A 145 0.20 8.20 3.93
C SER A 145 0.92 6.92 3.58
N TYR A 146 0.49 6.33 2.46
CA TYR A 146 1.05 5.14 1.86
C TYR A 146 1.47 5.52 0.45
N THR A 147 2.75 5.38 0.13
CA THR A 147 3.29 5.63 -1.20
C THR A 147 3.76 4.32 -1.79
N PHE A 148 3.20 3.91 -2.93
CA PHE A 148 3.64 2.72 -3.65
C PHE A 148 4.73 3.12 -4.65
N LEU A 149 5.84 2.38 -4.65
CA LEU A 149 6.98 2.60 -5.55
C LEU A 149 7.01 1.47 -6.59
N ASP A 150 7.54 1.76 -7.78
CA ASP A 150 7.57 0.85 -8.93
C ASP A 150 8.29 -0.48 -8.63
N GLU A 151 9.23 -0.49 -7.69
CA GLU A 151 9.95 -1.68 -7.23
C GLU A 151 9.10 -2.58 -6.30
N GLY A 152 7.79 -2.34 -6.19
CA GLY A 152 6.88 -3.07 -5.30
C GLY A 152 7.04 -2.73 -3.81
N THR A 153 7.87 -1.74 -3.48
CA THR A 153 8.11 -1.29 -2.10
C THR A 153 7.07 -0.23 -1.71
N THR A 154 6.52 -0.31 -0.50
CA THR A 154 5.61 0.70 0.05
C THR A 154 6.31 1.57 1.09
N LYS A 155 6.34 2.88 0.89
CA LYS A 155 6.78 3.85 1.89
C LYS A 155 5.58 4.31 2.71
N ILE A 156 5.72 4.31 4.04
CA ILE A 156 4.67 4.77 4.95
C ILE A 156 5.19 5.99 5.69
N ALA A 157 4.42 7.07 5.72
CA ALA A 157 4.69 8.24 6.54
C ALA A 157 3.46 8.61 7.36
N ALA A 158 3.65 8.90 8.64
CA ALA A 158 2.59 9.25 9.56
C ALA A 158 2.94 10.51 10.35
N THR A 159 1.92 11.27 10.72
CA THR A 159 2.08 12.43 11.59
C THR A 159 2.51 11.97 12.99
N THR A 160 3.62 12.51 13.49
CA THR A 160 4.02 12.32 14.89
C THR A 160 3.14 13.19 15.78
N ILE A 161 2.36 12.55 16.66
CA ILE A 161 1.39 13.23 17.51
C ILE A 161 2.11 14.05 18.59
N LYS A 162 1.73 15.32 18.72
CA LYS A 162 2.20 16.25 19.74
C LYS A 162 1.27 16.22 20.95
N TRP A 163 1.48 15.23 21.80
CA TRP A 163 0.70 15.05 23.03
C TRP A 163 0.89 16.22 23.98
N LYS A 164 -0.21 16.65 24.60
CA LYS A 164 -0.20 17.61 25.70
C LYS A 164 0.29 16.93 26.99
N GLU A 165 0.74 17.75 27.93
CA GLU A 165 1.31 17.28 29.20
C GLU A 165 0.37 16.30 29.91
N GLY A 166 0.90 15.14 30.30
CA GLY A 166 0.13 14.08 30.98
C GLY A 166 -0.74 13.19 30.07
N MET A 167 -0.90 13.52 28.78
CA MET A 167 -1.82 12.81 27.87
C MET A 167 -1.16 11.79 26.94
N GLY A 168 0.17 11.79 26.83
CA GLY A 168 0.91 10.90 25.91
C GLY A 168 1.19 9.48 26.44
N VAL A 169 0.81 9.17 27.69
CA VAL A 169 1.21 7.94 28.40
C VAL A 169 0.39 6.71 27.96
N CYS A 170 -0.66 6.90 27.16
CA CYS A 170 -1.55 5.82 26.73
C CYS A 170 -0.97 4.91 25.62
N ASN A 171 0.10 5.35 24.94
CA ASN A 171 0.75 4.55 23.91
C ASN A 171 1.94 3.81 24.52
N GLY A 172 1.74 2.53 24.81
CA GLY A 172 2.75 1.62 25.34
C GLY A 172 4.10 1.73 24.63
N ASP A 173 5.14 1.44 25.40
CA ASP A 173 6.55 1.50 25.05
C ASP A 173 6.85 1.30 23.57
N ALA A 174 7.69 2.19 23.04
CA ALA A 174 8.29 2.09 21.72
C ALA A 174 9.00 0.73 21.56
N HIS A 175 8.26 -0.29 21.14
CA HIS A 175 8.86 -1.51 20.61
C HIS A 175 9.41 -1.17 19.22
N GLU A 176 10.70 -0.83 19.17
CA GLU A 176 11.53 -1.11 18.01
C GLU A 176 11.32 -2.58 17.62
N LYS A 177 10.42 -2.84 16.67
CA LYS A 177 10.34 -4.15 16.02
C LYS A 177 11.43 -4.18 14.96
N THR A 178 12.63 -4.51 15.39
CA THR A 178 13.62 -5.16 14.52
C THR A 178 12.97 -6.40 13.91
N GLY A 179 13.10 -6.52 12.59
CA GLY A 179 12.38 -7.50 11.79
C GLY A 179 12.61 -8.93 12.27
N SER A 180 11.53 -9.68 12.45
CA SER A 180 11.59 -11.12 12.60
C SER A 180 10.60 -11.77 11.66
N LYS A 181 11.15 -12.57 10.72
CA LYS A 181 10.44 -13.34 9.70
C LYS A 181 9.45 -14.30 10.37
N ARG A 182 8.21 -14.35 9.87
CA ARG A 182 7.24 -15.38 10.29
C ARG A 182 7.74 -16.75 9.82
N PRO A 183 7.75 -17.80 10.67
CA PRO A 183 8.00 -19.15 10.20
C PRO A 183 6.77 -19.67 9.44
N HIS A 184 7.04 -20.31 8.31
CA HIS A 184 6.05 -21.01 7.49
C HIS A 184 5.50 -22.20 8.29
N ARG A 185 4.19 -22.21 8.55
CA ARG A 185 3.51 -23.40 9.05
C ARG A 185 3.31 -24.33 7.84
N GLY A 186 4.01 -25.46 7.84
CA GLY A 186 3.78 -26.56 6.91
C GLY A 186 2.63 -27.43 7.41
N GLU A 187 1.70 -27.75 6.51
CA GLU A 187 0.67 -28.76 6.71
C GLU A 187 1.28 -30.15 6.60
N ARG A 188 1.02 -30.99 7.61
CA ARG A 188 0.62 -32.41 7.49
C ARG A 188 0.09 -32.90 8.82
#